data_AF-A0A2E9BUN0-F1
#
_entry.id   AF-A0A2E9BUN0-F1
#
_cell.length_a   1.000
_cell.length_b   1.000
_cell.length_c   1.000
_cell.angle_alpha   90.00
_cell.angle_beta   90.00
_cell.angle_gamma   90.00
#
_symmetry.space_group_name_H-M   'P 1'
#
loop_
_entity.id
_entity.type
_entity.pdbx_description
1 polymer ?
#
loop_
_entity_poly.entity_id
_entity_poly.type
_entity_poly.pdbx_seq_one_letter_code
_entity_poly.pdbx_strand_id
1 'polypeptide(L)' 'MQSAHISVDLQDGWNGSFFCKETMRGSYSGVARITWRGIPKGDLVVMRQPSLEAAIERVRVRGGQFIKARTQP' A
#
# COMPACT_ATOMS: atom_id res chain seq x y z
N MET A 1 15.87 -2.99 -12.79
CA MET A 1 14.72 -3.19 -11.88
C MET A 1 13.91 -1.92 -11.88
N GLN A 2 12.65 -1.95 -12.33
CA GLN A 2 11.81 -0.75 -12.36
C GLN A 2 11.16 -0.56 -10.98
N SER A 3 11.24 0.63 -10.44
CA SER A 3 10.54 1.04 -9.21
C SER A 3 9.41 1.99 -9.58
N ALA A 4 8.20 1.70 -9.11
CA ALA A 4 7.05 2.57 -9.26
C ALA A 4 6.66 3.15 -7.89
N HIS A 5 6.23 4.42 -7.92
CA HIS A 5 5.65 5.10 -6.79
C HIS A 5 4.19 5.41 -7.11
N ILE A 6 3.28 4.81 -6.35
CA ILE A 6 1.84 4.80 -6.66
C ILE A 6 1.10 5.36 -5.47
N SER A 7 0.30 6.40 -5.69
CA SER A 7 -0.67 6.86 -4.72
C SER A 7 -1.87 5.93 -4.72
N VAL A 8 -2.27 5.47 -3.54
CA VAL A 8 -3.44 4.61 -3.33
C VAL A 8 -4.38 5.35 -2.39
N ASP A 9 -5.50 5.81 -2.93
CA ASP A 9 -6.53 6.44 -2.11
C ASP A 9 -7.18 5.43 -1.18
N LEU A 10 -7.30 5.84 0.09
CA LEU A 10 -7.98 5.10 1.14
C LEU A 10 -9.10 6.00 1.71
N GLN A 11 -10.01 5.41 2.47
CA GLN A 11 -11.18 6.12 3.01
C GLN A 11 -10.80 7.26 3.98
N ASP A 12 -11.69 8.24 4.18
CA ASP A 12 -11.66 9.22 5.28
C ASP A 12 -10.37 10.05 5.42
N GLY A 13 -9.78 10.44 4.29
CA GLY A 13 -8.55 11.24 4.25
C GLY A 13 -7.28 10.45 4.56
N TRP A 14 -7.37 9.11 4.54
CA TRP A 14 -6.23 8.23 4.54
C TRP A 14 -5.68 8.06 3.11
N ASN A 15 -4.37 7.88 3.00
CA ASN A 15 -3.72 7.60 1.72
C ASN A 15 -2.53 6.64 1.92
N GLY A 16 -2.29 5.77 0.95
CA GLY A 16 -1.12 4.92 0.87
C GLY A 16 -0.15 5.36 -0.24
N SER A 17 1.07 5.72 0.12
CA SER A 17 2.16 5.93 -0.84
C SER A 17 2.92 4.62 -1.04
N PHE A 18 2.63 3.90 -2.13
CA PHE A 18 3.17 2.58 -2.41
C PHE A 18 4.45 2.64 -3.23
N PHE A 19 5.56 2.29 -2.59
CA PHE A 19 6.88 2.15 -3.22
C PHE A 19 7.08 0.69 -3.57
N CYS A 20 6.86 0.34 -4.83
CA CYS A 20 6.97 -1.05 -5.29
C CYS A 20 8.08 -1.23 -6.33
N LYS A 21 8.65 -2.42 -6.33
CA LYS A 21 9.64 -2.87 -7.31
C LYS A 21 9.10 -4.07 -8.03
N GLU A 22 9.27 -4.08 -9.35
CA GLU A 22 9.13 -5.30 -10.12
C GLU A 22 10.27 -6.27 -9.74
N THR A 23 9.90 -7.52 -9.50
CA THR A 23 10.80 -8.62 -9.17
C THR A 23 10.89 -9.58 -10.36
N MET A 24 11.49 -10.76 -10.19
CA MET A 24 11.60 -11.72 -11.31
C MET A 24 10.21 -12.18 -11.77
N ARG A 25 10.04 -12.33 -13.09
CA ARG A 25 8.83 -12.86 -13.74
C ARG A 25 7.56 -11.98 -13.59
N GLY A 26 7.69 -10.65 -13.65
CA GLY A 26 6.54 -9.74 -13.70
C GLY A 26 5.75 -9.60 -12.39
N SER A 27 6.31 -10.08 -11.28
CA SER A 27 5.68 -10.01 -9.96
C SER A 27 6.17 -8.79 -9.18
N TYR A 28 5.33 -8.21 -8.31
CA TYR A 28 5.60 -6.94 -7.64
C TYR A 28 5.60 -7.08 -6.12
N SER A 29 6.50 -6.36 -5.45
CA SER A 29 6.53 -6.28 -3.98
C SER A 29 6.99 -4.89 -3.54
N GLY A 30 6.69 -4.50 -2.31
CA GLY A 30 7.03 -3.16 -1.85
C GLY A 30 6.54 -2.81 -0.46
N VAL A 31 6.66 -1.53 -0.13
CA VAL A 31 6.18 -0.97 1.13
C VAL A 31 5.24 0.18 0.80
N ALA A 32 4.05 0.18 1.40
CA ALA A 32 3.10 1.29 1.34
C ALA A 32 3.14 2.08 2.63
N ARG A 33 3.56 3.34 2.55
CA ARG A 33 3.46 4.27 3.68
C ARG A 33 2.03 4.76 3.81
N ILE A 34 1.44 4.53 4.97
CA ILE A 34 0.07 4.94 5.29
C ILE A 34 0.10 6.27 6.02
N THR A 35 -0.63 7.24 5.48
CA THR A 35 -0.77 8.57 6.05
C THR A 35 -2.24 8.88 6.30
N TRP A 36 -2.51 9.73 7.28
CA TRP A 36 -3.82 10.33 7.50
C TRP A 36 -3.66 11.85 7.48
N ARG A 37 -4.33 12.51 6.53
CA ARG A 37 -4.18 13.97 6.28
C ARG A 37 -2.71 14.39 6.17
N GLY A 38 -1.91 13.59 5.45
CA GLY A 38 -0.48 13.81 5.25
C GLY A 38 0.44 13.41 6.41
N ILE A 39 -0.12 13.02 7.57
CA ILE A 39 0.68 12.61 8.73
C ILE A 39 0.95 11.10 8.65
N PRO A 40 2.22 10.64 8.64
CA PRO A 40 2.55 9.22 8.65
C PRO A 40 2.00 8.52 9.90
N LYS A 41 1.37 7.35 9.70
CA LYS A 41 0.80 6.52 10.77
C LYS A 41 1.40 5.12 10.83
N GLY A 42 2.00 4.65 9.74
CA GLY A 42 2.71 3.38 9.70
C GLY A 42 3.02 2.95 8.28
N ASP A 43 3.73 1.84 8.14
CA ASP A 43 4.11 1.26 6.86
C ASP A 43 3.48 -0.14 6.73
N LEU A 44 3.03 -0.50 5.52
CA LEU A 44 2.50 -1.81 5.16
C LEU A 44 3.45 -2.51 4.19
N VAL A 45 3.96 -3.66 4.59
CA VAL A 45 4.77 -4.50 3.71
C VAL A 45 3.85 -5.32 2.81
N VAL A 46 3.99 -5.13 1.50
CA VAL A 46 3.30 -5.93 0.48
C VAL A 46 4.30 -6.94 -0.06
N MET A 47 4.14 -8.19 0.38
CA MET A 47 4.87 -9.34 -0.14
C MET A 47 4.56 -9.53 -1.64
N ARG A 48 5.38 -10.35 -2.32
CA ARG A 48 5.26 -10.63 -3.75
C ARG A 48 3.81 -10.92 -4.19
N GLN A 49 3.31 -10.11 -5.11
CA GLN A 49 2.03 -10.25 -5.79
C GLN A 49 2.25 -10.57 -7.28
N PRO A 50 1.34 -11.29 -7.94
CA PRO A 50 1.51 -11.77 -9.31
C PRO A 50 1.52 -10.65 -10.37
N SER A 51 1.03 -9.45 -10.03
CA SER A 51 0.99 -8.29 -10.91
C SER A 51 1.01 -6.99 -10.10
N LEU A 52 1.20 -5.86 -10.78
CA LEU A 52 1.13 -4.54 -10.17
C LEU A 52 -0.26 -4.25 -9.59
N GLU A 53 -1.31 -4.53 -10.36
CA GLU A 53 -2.71 -4.37 -9.91
C GLU A 53 -3.02 -5.19 -8.66
N ALA A 54 -2.54 -6.43 -8.59
CA ALA A 54 -2.69 -7.27 -7.40
C ALA A 54 -1.95 -6.67 -6.19
N ALA A 55 -0.80 -6.02 -6.41
CA ALA A 55 -0.07 -5.30 -5.37
C ALA A 55 -0.82 -4.06 -4.88
N ILE A 56 -1.39 -3.26 -5.78
CA ILE A 56 -2.21 -2.09 -5.43
C ILE A 56 -3.45 -2.52 -4.65
N GLU A 57 -4.16 -3.55 -5.12
CA GLU A 57 -5.35 -4.05 -4.42
C GLU A 57 -5.01 -4.60 -3.03
N ARG A 58 -3.84 -5.22 -2.89
CA ARG A 58 -3.34 -5.64 -1.58
C ARG A 58 -3.11 -4.46 -0.64
N VAL A 59 -2.61 -3.32 -1.14
CA VAL A 59 -2.49 -2.07 -0.36
C VAL A 59 -3.87 -1.58 0.07
N ARG A 60 -4.87 -1.58 -0.81
CA ARG A 60 -6.25 -1.15 -0.46
C ARG A 60 -6.84 -2.00 0.66
N VAL A 61 -6.79 -3.33 0.50
CA VAL A 61 -7.34 -4.27 1.49
C VAL A 61 -6.63 -4.16 2.83
N ARG A 62 -5.29 -4.18 2.83
CA ARG A 62 -4.51 -4.13 4.09
C ARG A 62 -4.50 -2.74 4.71
N GLY A 63 -4.56 -1.69 3.90
CA GLY A 63 -4.78 -0.31 4.33
C GLY A 63 -6.12 -0.15 5.04
N GLY A 64 -7.19 -0.66 4.46
CA GLY A 64 -8.51 -0.67 5.11
C GLY A 64 -8.50 -1.40 6.46
N GLN A 65 -7.82 -2.55 6.55
CA GLN A 65 -7.63 -3.26 7.83
C GLN A 65 -6.82 -2.45 8.85
N PHE A 66 -5.73 -1.81 8.40
CA PHE A 66 -4.88 -0.96 9.23
C PHE A 66 -5.66 0.22 9.83
N ILE A 67 -6.53 0.83 9.02
CA ILE A 67 -7.40 1.96 9.42
C ILE A 67 -8.43 1.48 10.43
N LYS A 68 -9.19 0.42 10.11
CA LYS A 68 -10.23 -0.13 11.01
C LYS A 68 -9.69 -0.42 12.40
N ALA A 69 -8.51 -1.03 12.50
CA ALA A 69 -7.87 -1.34 13.79
C ALA A 69 -7.44 -0.10 14.61
N ARG A 70 -7.49 1.11 14.04
CA ARG A 70 -7.05 2.37 14.67
C ARG A 70 -8.15 3.42 14.78
N THR A 71 -9.27 3.23 14.11
CA THR A 71 -10.40 4.16 14.12
C THR A 71 -11.65 3.56 14.76
N GLN A 72 -11.66 2.26 15.05
CA GLN A 72 -12.71 1.65 15.88
C GLN A 72 -12.46 2.01 17.36
N PRO A 73 -13.53 2.34 18.12
CA PRO A 73 -13.44 2.69 19.55
C PRO A 73 -12.88 1.57 20.43
#